data_AF-A0A937RN39-F1
#
_entry.id   AF-A0A937RN39-F1
#
_cell.length_a   1.000
_cell.length_b   1.000
_cell.length_c   1.000
_cell.angle_alpha   90.00
_cell.angle_beta   90.00
_cell.angle_gamma   90.00
#
_symmetry.space_group_name_H-M   'P 1'
#
loop_
_entity.id
_entity.type
_entity.pdbx_description
1 polymer ?
#
loop_
_entity_poly.entity_id
_entity_poly.type
_entity_poly.pdbx_seq_one_letter_code
_entity_poly.pdbx_strand_id
1 'polypeptide(L)'
;MEPGRDTFRDDRRVDDRFVGGSQAVADRTSHDRISRDRGVNGRVNGHGKAGRLSAGELMSGVATDMSTLFRKEVQLAKAEFRQSATRAGKGAGMFGGAAGAGFFAALFVLLAVMFGLAEVMALGWAALIVGVILAIVAAVLGLAGRRTVKTVHPTPEQTVETLKEDMRWAHGLRK
;
A
#
# COMPACT_ATOMS: atom_id res chain seq x y z
N MET A 1 -72.75 22.95 7.84
CA MET A 1 -71.39 22.90 7.26
C MET A 1 -70.85 21.52 7.56
N GLU A 2 -70.83 20.66 6.55
CA GLU A 2 -70.61 19.22 6.68
C GLU A 2 -69.10 18.89 6.51
N PRO A 3 -68.53 18.00 7.34
CA PRO A 3 -67.15 17.54 7.20
C PRO A 3 -67.04 16.45 6.13
N GLY A 4 -66.27 16.72 5.08
CA GLY A 4 -66.01 15.80 3.97
C GLY A 4 -65.19 14.59 4.40
N ARG A 5 -65.83 13.43 4.30
CA ARG A 5 -65.30 12.09 4.48
C ARG A 5 -64.93 11.49 3.11
N ASP A 6 -63.92 10.60 3.14
CA ASP A 6 -63.60 9.55 2.14
C ASP A 6 -62.96 10.07 0.83
N THR A 7 -61.93 9.47 0.24
CA THR A 7 -61.87 8.06 -0.19
C THR A 7 -60.44 7.56 -0.37
N PHE A 8 -60.19 6.40 0.22
CA PHE A 8 -59.40 5.27 -0.30
C PHE A 8 -58.97 5.35 -1.78
N ARG A 9 -57.66 5.34 -2.03
CA ARG A 9 -57.08 4.75 -3.26
C ARG A 9 -55.73 4.10 -2.93
N ASP A 10 -55.83 2.81 -2.67
CA ASP A 10 -54.77 1.83 -2.85
C ASP A 10 -54.53 1.65 -4.36
N ASP A 11 -53.28 1.78 -4.82
CA ASP A 11 -52.76 0.98 -5.94
C ASP A 11 -51.25 1.20 -6.12
N ARG A 12 -50.47 0.22 -5.63
CA ARG A 12 -49.33 -0.41 -6.32
C ARG A 12 -48.44 0.46 -7.21
N ARG A 13 -47.19 0.63 -6.78
CA ARG A 13 -46.02 0.27 -7.60
C ARG A 13 -44.87 -0.18 -6.73
N VAL A 14 -44.93 -1.46 -6.43
CA VAL A 14 -43.76 -2.29 -6.16
C VAL A 14 -43.03 -2.40 -7.50
N ASP A 15 -41.97 -1.63 -7.68
CA ASP A 15 -41.04 -1.82 -8.78
C ASP A 15 -40.09 -2.97 -8.42
N ASP A 16 -40.68 -4.18 -8.44
CA ASP A 16 -39.94 -5.41 -8.66
C ASP A 16 -39.46 -5.42 -10.13
N ARG A 17 -38.26 -5.94 -10.33
CA ARG A 17 -37.61 -6.30 -11.62
C ARG A 17 -36.57 -5.29 -12.13
N PHE A 18 -35.37 -5.39 -11.57
CA PHE A 18 -34.19 -5.60 -12.41
C PHE A 18 -33.62 -7.00 -12.16
N VAL A 19 -34.37 -7.97 -12.67
CA VAL A 19 -33.88 -9.27 -13.12
C VAL A 19 -33.19 -9.02 -14.47
N GLY A 20 -31.93 -9.45 -14.62
CA GLY A 20 -31.32 -9.57 -15.94
C GLY A 20 -29.81 -9.32 -15.96
N GLY A 21 -29.03 -10.35 -15.66
CA GLY A 21 -27.56 -10.28 -15.83
C GLY A 21 -26.78 -11.48 -15.29
N SER A 22 -27.42 -12.61 -15.02
CA SER A 22 -26.75 -13.87 -14.72
C SER A 22 -27.26 -14.92 -15.71
N GLN A 23 -26.80 -14.84 -16.97
CA GLN A 23 -26.75 -15.94 -17.94
C GLN A 23 -25.79 -15.56 -19.08
N ALA A 24 -24.54 -15.97 -18.95
CA ALA A 24 -23.65 -16.27 -20.07
C ALA A 24 -22.72 -17.44 -19.66
N VAL A 25 -23.35 -18.47 -19.09
CA VAL A 25 -22.78 -19.80 -18.89
C VAL A 25 -23.71 -20.73 -19.63
N ALA A 26 -23.55 -20.79 -20.95
CA ALA A 26 -24.05 -21.86 -21.78
C ALA A 26 -23.35 -21.79 -23.14
N ASP A 27 -23.03 -22.97 -23.63
CA ASP A 27 -22.81 -23.29 -25.04
C ASP A 27 -21.42 -22.98 -25.62
N ARG A 28 -20.56 -24.00 -25.72
CA ARG A 28 -20.53 -24.85 -26.93
C ARG A 28 -19.33 -25.80 -26.90
N THR A 29 -19.53 -26.97 -26.31
CA THR A 29 -18.84 -28.20 -26.70
C THR A 29 -19.18 -28.50 -28.15
N SER A 30 -18.28 -28.23 -29.09
CA SER A 30 -18.20 -28.83 -30.43
C SER A 30 -17.08 -28.16 -31.21
N HIS A 31 -15.92 -28.82 -31.29
CA HIS A 31 -15.26 -29.09 -32.57
C HIS A 31 -14.05 -29.97 -32.28
N ASP A 32 -14.35 -31.26 -32.22
CA ASP A 32 -13.51 -32.28 -32.80
C ASP A 32 -13.04 -31.81 -34.18
N ARG A 33 -11.74 -31.55 -34.28
CA ARG A 33 -11.01 -31.56 -35.55
C ARG A 33 -9.74 -32.37 -35.37
N ILE A 34 -9.95 -33.67 -35.29
CA ILE A 34 -9.11 -34.63 -35.99
C ILE A 34 -8.94 -34.16 -37.45
N SER A 35 -7.78 -33.59 -37.75
CA SER A 35 -7.16 -33.50 -39.07
C SER A 35 -5.68 -33.63 -38.79
N ARG A 36 -5.12 -34.85 -38.76
CA ARG A 36 -4.69 -35.57 -39.98
C ARG A 36 -4.20 -34.57 -41.03
N ASP A 37 -3.03 -34.00 -40.77
CA ASP A 37 -2.07 -33.83 -41.86
C ASP A 37 -0.80 -34.61 -41.53
N ARG A 38 -0.76 -35.82 -42.09
CA ARG A 38 0.42 -36.66 -42.21
C ARG A 38 1.24 -36.10 -43.38
N GLY A 39 2.06 -35.11 -43.08
CA GLY A 39 3.15 -34.66 -43.94
C GLY A 39 4.46 -35.37 -43.58
N VAL A 40 4.53 -36.68 -43.81
CA VAL A 40 5.81 -37.40 -43.89
C VAL A 40 6.50 -36.89 -45.15
N ASN A 41 7.52 -36.05 -45.00
CA ASN A 41 8.54 -35.92 -46.01
C ASN A 41 9.92 -35.78 -45.36
N GLY A 42 10.68 -36.87 -45.45
CA GLY A 42 12.06 -36.95 -45.01
C GLY A 42 12.93 -35.99 -45.81
N ARG A 43 13.60 -35.10 -45.08
CA ARG A 43 14.95 -34.66 -45.41
C ARG A 43 15.78 -34.71 -44.15
N VAL A 44 16.24 -35.91 -43.83
CA VAL A 44 17.39 -36.12 -42.95
C VAL A 44 18.62 -35.74 -43.77
N ASN A 45 18.83 -34.44 -43.97
CA ASN A 45 20.09 -33.93 -44.51
C ASN A 45 21.03 -33.76 -43.33
N GLY A 46 21.91 -34.75 -43.16
CA GLY A 46 23.03 -34.68 -42.25
C GLY A 46 23.87 -33.45 -42.54
N HIS A 47 23.85 -32.51 -41.60
CA HIS A 47 25.00 -31.65 -41.34
C HIS A 47 25.59 -32.13 -40.02
N GLY A 48 26.71 -32.84 -40.15
CA GLY A 48 27.52 -33.27 -39.03
C GLY A 48 27.97 -32.06 -38.22
N LYS A 49 27.48 -31.99 -36.99
CA LYS A 49 28.21 -31.65 -35.76
C LYS A 49 27.27 -31.91 -34.57
N ALA A 50 26.81 -33.16 -34.44
CA ALA A 50 26.47 -33.72 -33.13
C ALA A 50 27.78 -34.04 -32.38
N GLY A 51 28.66 -33.04 -32.26
CA GLY A 51 29.78 -33.10 -31.35
C GLY A 51 29.24 -32.53 -30.05
N ARG A 52 28.99 -33.41 -29.06
CA ARG A 52 28.96 -33.13 -27.62
C ARG A 52 28.80 -31.63 -27.34
N LEU A 53 27.58 -31.14 -27.09
CA LEU A 53 27.42 -29.83 -26.45
C LEU A 53 28.44 -29.79 -25.33
N SER A 54 29.39 -28.86 -25.43
CA SER A 54 30.52 -28.83 -24.52
C SER A 54 29.95 -28.68 -23.11
N ALA A 55 30.57 -29.30 -22.11
CA ALA A 55 30.23 -29.04 -20.71
C ALA A 55 30.20 -27.51 -20.43
N GLY A 56 30.97 -26.72 -21.19
CA GLY A 56 30.93 -25.26 -21.16
C GLY A 56 29.67 -24.60 -21.75
N GLU A 57 29.03 -25.17 -22.79
CA GLU A 57 27.78 -24.62 -23.35
C GLU A 57 26.57 -24.89 -22.46
N LEU A 58 26.51 -26.07 -21.83
CA LEU A 58 25.48 -26.40 -20.85
C LEU A 58 25.63 -25.56 -19.57
N MET A 59 26.86 -25.35 -19.10
CA MET A 59 27.14 -24.50 -17.93
C MET A 59 26.84 -23.02 -18.22
N SER A 60 27.12 -22.56 -19.45
CA SER A 60 26.75 -21.22 -19.92
C SER A 60 25.23 -20.99 -19.93
N GLY A 61 24.46 -22.00 -20.37
CA GLY A 61 22.99 -21.97 -20.33
C GLY A 61 22.44 -21.83 -18.91
N VAL A 62 22.91 -22.65 -17.97
CA VAL A 62 22.48 -22.61 -16.56
C VAL A 62 22.86 -21.28 -15.89
N ALA A 63 24.07 -20.76 -16.12
CA ALA A 63 24.49 -19.46 -15.59
C ALA A 63 23.62 -18.31 -16.14
N THR A 64 23.23 -18.40 -17.40
CA THR A 64 22.35 -17.42 -18.05
C THR A 64 20.93 -17.48 -17.47
N ASP A 65 20.40 -18.67 -17.22
CA ASP A 65 19.08 -18.85 -16.59
C ASP A 65 19.07 -18.36 -15.14
N MET A 66 20.12 -18.66 -14.36
CA MET A 66 20.27 -18.14 -13.00
C MET A 66 20.36 -16.60 -12.97
N SER A 67 21.14 -16.00 -13.88
CA SER A 67 21.22 -14.54 -14.04
C SER A 67 19.85 -13.92 -14.40
N THR A 68 19.06 -14.64 -15.19
CA THR A 68 17.72 -14.23 -15.60
C THR A 68 16.72 -14.30 -14.44
N LEU A 69 16.76 -15.35 -13.61
CA LEU A 69 15.94 -15.46 -12.40
C LEU A 69 16.32 -14.40 -11.35
N PHE A 70 17.62 -14.19 -11.11
CA PHE A 70 18.06 -13.15 -10.18
C PHE A 70 17.61 -11.76 -10.61
N ARG A 71 17.69 -11.44 -11.90
CA ARG A 71 17.15 -10.17 -12.45
C ARG A 71 15.64 -10.07 -12.30
N LYS A 72 14.89 -11.16 -12.42
CA LYS A 72 13.43 -11.17 -12.20
C LYS A 72 13.09 -10.93 -10.74
N GLU A 73 13.79 -11.58 -9.81
CA GLU A 73 13.59 -11.41 -8.37
C GLU A 73 13.89 -9.96 -7.94
N VAL A 74 14.99 -9.40 -8.43
CA VAL A 74 15.33 -7.98 -8.19
C VAL A 74 14.31 -7.04 -8.82
N GLN A 75 13.80 -7.34 -10.02
CA GLN A 75 12.76 -6.52 -10.65
C GLN A 75 11.44 -6.59 -9.89
N LEU A 76 11.08 -7.76 -9.38
CA LEU A 76 9.88 -7.96 -8.57
C LEU A 76 10.01 -7.24 -7.23
N ALA A 77 11.13 -7.44 -6.51
CA ALA A 77 11.44 -6.73 -5.28
C ALA A 77 11.44 -5.21 -5.49
N LYS A 78 11.97 -4.73 -6.62
CA LYS A 78 11.94 -3.31 -6.98
C LYS A 78 10.52 -2.81 -7.27
N ALA A 79 9.67 -3.62 -7.88
CA ALA A 79 8.28 -3.27 -8.13
C ALA A 79 7.48 -3.19 -6.82
N GLU A 80 7.63 -4.19 -5.95
CA GLU A 80 6.98 -4.22 -4.63
C GLU A 80 7.48 -3.11 -3.71
N PHE A 81 8.79 -2.86 -3.71
CA PHE A 81 9.38 -1.73 -2.98
C PHE A 81 8.84 -0.39 -3.49
N ARG A 82 8.74 -0.19 -4.81
CA ARG A 82 8.14 1.02 -5.37
C ARG A 82 6.68 1.17 -4.97
N GLN A 83 5.90 0.10 -5.04
CA GLN A 83 4.49 0.14 -4.63
C GLN A 83 4.34 0.49 -3.14
N SER A 84 5.19 -0.11 -2.29
CA SER A 84 5.27 0.19 -0.86
C SER A 84 5.70 1.64 -0.61
N ALA A 85 6.73 2.12 -1.30
CA ALA A 85 7.23 3.49 -1.21
C ALA A 85 6.20 4.51 -1.68
N THR A 86 5.46 4.26 -2.75
CA THR A 86 4.38 5.14 -3.22
C THR A 86 3.23 5.20 -2.21
N ARG A 87 2.83 4.06 -1.64
CA ARG A 87 1.77 4.01 -0.61
C ARG A 87 2.22 4.75 0.65
N ALA A 88 3.42 4.48 1.13
CA ALA A 88 4.02 5.17 2.28
C ALA A 88 4.17 6.67 2.00
N GLY A 89 4.64 7.06 0.81
CA GLY A 89 4.80 8.45 0.39
C GLY A 89 3.47 9.20 0.30
N LYS A 90 2.42 8.56 -0.23
CA LYS A 90 1.06 9.13 -0.24
C LYS A 90 0.54 9.32 1.18
N GLY A 91 0.71 8.31 2.04
CA GLY A 91 0.33 8.40 3.45
C GLY A 91 1.06 9.53 4.17
N ALA A 92 2.39 9.58 4.04
CA ALA A 92 3.22 10.63 4.61
C ALA A 92 2.84 12.02 4.08
N GLY A 93 2.55 12.15 2.79
CA GLY A 93 2.06 13.40 2.19
C GLY A 93 0.70 13.83 2.72
N MET A 94 -0.24 12.90 2.88
CA MET A 94 -1.56 13.18 3.48
C MET A 94 -1.44 13.59 4.94
N PHE A 95 -0.64 12.89 5.75
CA PHE A 95 -0.40 13.26 7.15
C PHE A 95 0.34 14.60 7.27
N GLY A 96 1.32 14.86 6.41
CA GLY A 96 2.01 16.15 6.35
C GLY A 96 1.07 17.29 5.99
N GLY A 97 0.23 17.10 4.95
CA GLY A 97 -0.80 18.05 4.57
C GLY A 97 -1.84 18.29 5.66
N ALA A 98 -2.32 17.22 6.31
CA ALA A 98 -3.27 17.31 7.43
C ALA A 98 -2.66 18.00 8.64
N ALA A 99 -1.39 17.74 8.97
CA ALA A 99 -0.67 18.43 10.04
C ALA A 99 -0.53 19.92 9.74
N GLY A 100 -0.17 20.29 8.51
CA GLY A 100 -0.10 21.69 8.07
C GLY A 100 -1.44 22.40 8.12
N ALA A 101 -2.48 21.81 7.52
CA ALA A 101 -3.84 22.36 7.55
C ALA A 101 -4.39 22.47 8.98
N GLY A 102 -4.16 21.44 9.80
CA GLY A 102 -4.54 21.42 11.21
C GLY A 102 -3.83 22.50 12.03
N PHE A 103 -2.55 22.76 11.76
CA PHE A 103 -1.80 23.84 12.39
C PHE A 103 -2.42 25.22 12.08
N PHE A 104 -2.72 25.51 10.81
CA PHE A 104 -3.38 26.76 10.43
C PHE A 104 -4.80 26.87 11.01
N ALA A 105 -5.57 25.78 10.98
CA ALA A 105 -6.90 25.76 11.59
C ALA A 105 -6.85 26.07 13.10
N ALA A 106 -5.92 25.45 13.83
CA ALA A 106 -5.70 25.73 15.24
C ALA A 106 -5.30 27.20 15.48
N LEU A 107 -4.42 27.76 14.63
CA LEU A 107 -4.03 29.17 14.70
C LEU A 107 -5.24 30.10 14.54
N PHE A 108 -6.10 29.86 13.54
CA PHE A 108 -7.31 30.68 13.34
C PHE A 108 -8.30 30.54 14.49
N VAL A 109 -8.46 29.34 15.07
CA VAL A 109 -9.29 29.15 16.27
C VAL A 109 -8.73 29.94 17.45
N LEU A 110 -7.42 29.90 17.69
CA LEU A 110 -6.79 30.65 18.77
C LEU A 110 -6.96 32.16 18.58
N LEU A 111 -6.83 32.67 17.34
CA LEU A 111 -7.11 34.06 17.02
C LEU A 111 -8.58 34.42 17.27
N ALA A 112 -9.51 33.57 16.83
CA ALA A 112 -10.94 33.78 17.06
C ALA A 112 -11.27 33.83 18.56
N VAL A 113 -10.70 32.95 19.37
CA VAL A 113 -10.85 32.97 20.83
C VAL A 113 -10.23 34.25 21.41
N MET A 114 -9.04 34.63 20.99
CA MET A 114 -8.37 35.85 21.46
C MET A 114 -9.20 37.10 21.14
N PHE A 115 -9.70 37.25 19.91
CA PHE A 115 -10.54 38.37 19.53
C PHE A 115 -11.91 38.32 20.23
N GLY A 116 -12.50 37.13 20.39
CA GLY A 116 -13.75 36.97 21.16
C GLY A 116 -13.61 37.36 22.63
N LEU A 117 -12.47 37.06 23.26
CA LEU A 117 -12.16 37.54 24.61
C LEU A 117 -11.91 39.06 24.63
N ALA A 118 -11.32 39.61 23.56
CA ALA A 118 -11.04 41.03 23.46
C ALA A 118 -12.32 41.90 23.44
N GLU A 119 -13.49 41.33 23.16
CA GLU A 119 -14.79 42.03 23.29
C GLU A 119 -15.17 42.32 24.74
N VAL A 120 -14.63 41.56 25.71
CA VAL A 120 -14.95 41.70 27.14
C VAL A 120 -13.78 42.15 28.00
N MET A 121 -12.55 42.19 27.45
CA MET A 121 -11.35 42.66 28.14
C MET A 121 -10.32 43.25 27.16
N ALA A 122 -9.30 43.96 27.66
CA ALA A 122 -8.26 44.48 26.77
C ALA A 122 -7.52 43.36 26.01
N LEU A 123 -7.22 43.58 24.73
CA LEU A 123 -6.60 42.60 23.85
C LEU A 123 -5.31 41.97 24.42
N GLY A 124 -4.52 42.75 25.17
CA GLY A 124 -3.31 42.26 25.83
C GLY A 124 -3.59 41.16 26.87
N TRP A 125 -4.66 41.28 27.65
CA TRP A 125 -5.06 40.27 28.64
C TRP A 125 -5.65 39.03 27.97
N ALA A 126 -6.45 39.22 26.91
CA ALA A 126 -6.95 38.12 26.10
C ALA A 126 -5.81 37.30 25.48
N ALA A 127 -4.82 37.98 24.88
CA ALA A 127 -3.64 37.36 24.31
C ALA A 127 -2.80 36.61 25.36
N LEU A 128 -2.63 37.17 26.57
CA LEU A 128 -1.94 36.49 27.67
C LEU A 128 -2.65 35.21 28.10
N ILE A 129 -3.97 35.23 28.27
CA ILE A 129 -4.74 34.04 28.68
C ILE A 129 -4.61 32.94 27.63
N VAL A 130 -4.85 33.25 26.35
CA VAL A 130 -4.74 32.29 25.26
C VAL A 130 -3.30 31.76 25.14
N GLY A 131 -2.30 32.64 25.27
CA GLY A 131 -0.89 32.28 25.24
C GLY A 131 -0.49 31.32 26.37
N VAL A 132 -0.95 31.55 27.60
CA VAL A 132 -0.68 30.66 28.73
C VAL A 132 -1.33 29.30 28.54
N ILE A 133 -2.59 29.26 28.08
CA ILE A 133 -3.28 27.99 27.77
C ILE A 133 -2.49 27.22 26.71
N LEU A 134 -2.07 27.89 25.63
CA LEU A 134 -1.29 27.26 24.57
C LEU A 134 0.07 26.77 25.07
N ALA A 135 0.75 27.52 25.94
CA ALA A 135 2.02 27.13 26.54
C ALA A 135 1.88 25.86 27.40
N ILE A 136 0.79 25.73 28.16
CA ILE A 136 0.50 24.52 28.95
C ILE A 136 0.29 23.32 28.02
N VAL A 137 -0.53 23.48 26.97
CA VAL A 137 -0.75 22.42 25.98
C VAL A 137 0.57 22.00 25.33
N ALA A 138 1.39 22.96 24.90
CA ALA A 138 2.70 22.70 24.30
C ALA A 138 3.64 21.97 25.26
N ALA A 139 3.66 22.35 26.54
CA ALA A 139 4.46 21.66 27.56
C ALA A 139 4.02 20.21 27.75
N VAL A 140 2.71 19.95 27.87
CA VAL A 140 2.17 18.59 28.02
C VAL A 140 2.51 17.73 26.80
N LEU A 141 2.27 18.24 25.59
CA LEU A 141 2.59 17.52 24.35
C LEU A 141 4.09 17.27 24.21
N GLY A 142 4.93 18.27 24.54
CA GLY A 142 6.39 18.14 24.50
C GLY A 142 6.90 17.09 25.49
N LEU A 143 6.36 17.05 26.71
CA LEU A 143 6.70 16.03 27.70
C LEU A 143 6.23 14.64 27.28
N ALA A 144 5.01 14.51 26.76
CA ALA A 144 4.48 13.26 26.25
C ALA A 144 5.30 12.73 25.06
N GLY A 145 5.58 13.58 24.07
CA GLY A 145 6.41 13.23 22.92
C GLY A 145 7.81 12.80 23.33
N ARG A 146 8.43 13.50 24.28
CA ARG A 146 9.74 13.13 24.82
C ARG A 146 9.73 11.75 25.50
N ARG A 147 8.63 11.37 26.17
CA ARG A 147 8.49 10.02 26.74
C ARG A 147 8.40 8.97 25.64
N THR A 148 7.58 9.19 24.62
CA THR A 148 7.44 8.27 23.49
C THR A 148 8.76 8.07 22.74
N VAL A 149 9.50 9.13 22.46
CA VAL A 149 10.81 9.02 21.78
C VAL A 149 11.82 8.25 22.62
N LYS A 150 11.80 8.42 23.95
CA LYS A 150 12.70 7.67 24.85
C LYS A 150 12.40 6.18 24.92
N THR A 151 11.17 5.76 24.61
CA THR A 151 10.77 4.34 24.63
C THR A 151 11.00 3.61 23.30
N VAL A 152 11.30 4.33 22.22
CA VAL A 152 11.62 3.71 20.93
C VAL A 152 13.11 3.37 20.92
N HIS A 153 13.43 2.07 21.04
CA HIS A 153 14.79 1.57 20.84
C HIS A 153 15.05 1.53 19.32
N PRO A 154 15.97 2.36 18.78
CA PRO A 154 16.25 2.40 17.35
C PRO A 154 17.00 1.15 16.84
N THR A 155 17.42 0.28 17.75
CA THR A 155 18.11 -0.96 17.42
C THR A 155 17.09 -2.10 17.38
N PRO A 156 16.86 -2.79 16.25
CA PRO A 156 16.14 -4.05 16.25
C PRO A 156 17.01 -5.06 17.01
N GLU A 157 16.82 -5.16 18.33
CA GLU A 157 17.66 -5.96 19.22
C GLU A 157 17.76 -7.41 18.73
N GLN A 158 16.65 -7.97 18.24
CA GLN A 158 16.60 -9.31 17.66
C GLN A 158 17.46 -9.45 16.40
N THR A 159 17.43 -8.48 15.48
CA THR A 159 18.23 -8.54 14.24
C THR A 159 19.71 -8.37 14.54
N VAL A 160 20.08 -7.52 15.50
CA VAL A 160 21.48 -7.34 15.90
C VAL A 160 22.00 -8.56 16.66
N GLU A 161 21.15 -9.24 17.44
CA GLU A 161 21.50 -10.47 18.15
C GLU A 161 21.73 -11.63 17.18
N THR A 162 20.83 -11.85 16.21
CA THR A 162 21.02 -12.86 15.16
C THR A 162 22.29 -12.60 14.33
N LEU A 163 22.54 -11.35 13.92
CA LEU A 163 23.78 -10.99 13.20
C LEU A 163 25.05 -11.19 14.05
N LYS A 164 24.95 -11.00 15.38
CA LYS A 164 26.08 -11.25 16.30
C LYS A 164 26.34 -12.75 16.49
N GLU A 165 25.29 -13.58 16.54
CA GLU A 165 25.45 -15.04 16.59
C GLU A 165 26.06 -15.58 15.30
N ASP A 166 25.58 -15.13 14.14
CA ASP A 166 26.11 -15.54 12.83
C ASP A 166 27.58 -15.16 12.67
N MET A 167 27.96 -13.95 13.08
CA MET A 167 29.38 -13.54 13.10
C MET A 167 30.22 -14.37 14.06
N ARG A 168 29.66 -14.79 15.19
CA ARG A 168 30.36 -15.62 16.19
C ARG A 168 30.62 -17.03 15.65
N TRP A 169 29.65 -17.63 14.94
CA TRP A 169 29.82 -18.88 14.22
C TRP A 169 30.87 -18.77 13.09
N ALA A 170 30.80 -17.71 12.29
CA ALA A 170 31.75 -17.50 11.19
C ALA A 170 33.21 -17.31 11.66
N HIS A 171 33.41 -16.66 12.81
CA HIS A 171 34.75 -16.50 13.38
C HIS A 171 35.31 -17.78 14.01
N GLY A 172 34.44 -18.67 14.50
CA GLY A 172 34.82 -19.97 15.06
C GLY A 172 35.35 -20.96 14.04
N LEU A 173 34.94 -20.84 12.78
CA LEU A 173 35.37 -21.70 11.66
C LEU A 173 36.78 -21.35 11.10
N ARG A 174 37.44 -20.30 11.62
CA ARG A 174 38.75 -19.82 11.14
C ARG A 174 39.91 -20.19 12.07
N LYS A 175 39.72 -21.12 13.01
CA LYS A 175 40.76 -21.74 13.84
C LYS A 175 40.71 -23.25 13.64
#